data_AF-A0A4Z0V268-F1
#
_entry.id   AF-A0A4Z0V268-F1
#
_cell.length_a   1.000
_cell.length_b   1.000
_cell.length_c   1.000
_cell.angle_alpha   90.00
_cell.angle_beta   90.00
_cell.angle_gamma   90.00
#
_symmetry.space_group_name_H-M   'P 1'
#
loop_
_entity.id
_entity.type
_entity.pdbx_description
1 polymer ?
#
loop_
_entity_poly.entity_id
_entity_poly.type
_entity_poly.pdbx_seq_one_letter_code
_entity_poly.pdbx_strand_id
1 'polypeptide(L)'
;MLNFINSRFFRIFDRSFITEYAAKLSDNFRESKFINDIFRIMCKILSRIKILADAEGVSIGTIERVIGASRGVISKAISKGTDIQSKWLELICERYPKYSPLWLLTGEGDMLRESACGTTMHQESHPEEASEKNIAGCTQKFSQQDPNAILIERFMTTIREQAEEIGRLKERITQLEREKNEPTVSCQTAPRELSTSQVD
;
A
#
# COMPACT_ATOMS: atom_id res chain seq x y z
N MET A 1 -46.47 -5.30 10.05
CA MET A 1 -45.19 -5.31 9.31
C MET A 1 -45.40 -4.69 7.92
N LEU A 2 -45.76 -3.40 7.89
CA LEU A 2 -45.67 -2.49 6.75
C LEU A 2 -45.96 -1.09 7.31
N ASN A 3 -45.15 -0.09 6.92
CA ASN A 3 -45.36 1.35 7.16
C ASN A 3 -45.05 1.93 8.57
N PHE A 4 -43.79 1.88 9.02
CA PHE A 4 -43.33 2.72 10.15
C PHE A 4 -41.98 3.44 9.91
N ILE A 5 -41.69 3.86 8.67
CA ILE A 5 -40.49 4.68 8.36
C ILE A 5 -40.87 6.03 7.73
N ASN A 6 -42.16 6.38 7.71
CA ASN A 6 -42.63 7.68 7.22
C ASN A 6 -43.34 8.51 8.31
N SER A 7 -42.77 8.54 9.51
CA SER A 7 -43.21 9.50 10.53
C SER A 7 -42.32 10.73 10.52
N ARG A 8 -42.94 11.90 10.33
CA ARG A 8 -42.31 13.24 10.36
C ARG A 8 -41.73 13.63 11.74
N PHE A 9 -41.72 12.71 12.70
CA PHE A 9 -41.21 12.90 14.06
C PHE A 9 -39.67 12.96 14.16
N PHE A 10 -38.92 12.38 13.22
CA PHE A 10 -37.45 12.40 13.28
C PHE A 10 -36.78 13.61 12.61
N ARG A 11 -37.55 14.59 12.11
CA ARG A 11 -36.96 15.78 11.44
C ARG A 11 -36.54 16.92 12.37
N ILE A 12 -36.81 16.85 13.67
CA ILE A 12 -36.65 18.01 14.55
C ILE A 12 -35.50 17.83 15.58
N PHE A 13 -35.12 16.60 15.94
CA PHE A 13 -34.19 16.39 17.05
C PHE A 13 -32.71 16.16 16.68
N ASP A 14 -32.34 16.10 15.40
CA ASP A 14 -30.98 15.68 14.99
C ASP A 14 -30.13 16.79 14.35
N ARG A 15 -30.64 18.02 14.26
CA ARG A 15 -29.94 19.12 13.55
C ARG A 15 -29.08 20.02 14.42
N SER A 16 -29.25 20.01 15.74
CA SER A 16 -28.59 21.00 16.62
C SER A 16 -27.41 20.46 17.43
N PHE A 17 -27.13 19.15 17.42
CA PHE A 17 -26.02 18.58 18.20
C PHE A 17 -24.76 18.26 17.38
N ILE A 18 -24.85 18.19 16.04
CA ILE A 18 -23.73 17.77 15.18
C ILE A 18 -22.94 18.98 14.63
N THR A 19 -23.50 20.19 14.66
CA THR A 19 -22.91 21.35 13.99
C THR A 19 -21.68 21.94 14.71
N GLU A 20 -21.58 21.83 16.03
CA GLU A 20 -20.48 22.46 16.78
C GLU A 20 -19.19 21.61 16.79
N TYR A 21 -19.31 20.27 16.74
CA TYR A 21 -18.15 19.37 16.67
C TYR A 21 -17.59 19.19 15.24
N ALA A 22 -18.44 19.32 14.22
CA ALA A 22 -18.02 19.17 12.82
C ALA A 22 -17.02 20.27 12.38
N ALA A 23 -17.16 21.50 12.91
CA ALA A 23 -16.28 22.61 12.55
C ALA A 23 -14.82 22.40 13.01
N LYS A 24 -14.60 21.70 14.14
CA LYS A 24 -13.24 21.42 14.65
C LYS A 24 -12.54 20.25 13.94
N LEU A 25 -13.28 19.40 13.24
CA LEU A 25 -12.71 18.29 12.47
C LEU A 25 -12.29 18.69 11.04
N SER A 26 -12.99 19.68 10.46
CA SER A 26 -12.81 20.16 9.08
C SER A 26 -11.41 20.74 8.80
N ASP A 27 -10.86 21.50 9.74
CA ASP A 27 -9.64 22.29 9.47
C ASP A 27 -8.34 21.48 9.46
N ASN A 28 -8.37 20.21 9.91
CA ASN A 28 -7.18 19.36 9.97
C ASN A 28 -7.05 18.37 8.79
N PHE A 29 -8.06 18.23 7.93
CA PHE A 29 -7.97 17.31 6.80
C PHE A 29 -7.70 18.07 5.51
N ARG A 30 -6.50 17.88 4.96
CA ARG A 30 -6.08 18.34 3.62
C ARG A 30 -6.79 17.55 2.50
N GLU A 31 -8.09 17.30 2.68
CA GLU A 31 -8.93 16.41 1.89
C GLU A 31 -9.19 16.98 0.49
N SER A 32 -9.33 18.30 0.38
CA SER A 32 -9.64 18.97 -0.88
C SER A 32 -8.55 18.76 -1.93
N LYS A 33 -7.27 18.80 -1.55
CA LYS A 33 -6.16 18.59 -2.47
C LYS A 33 -6.08 17.13 -2.95
N PHE A 34 -6.23 16.19 -2.03
CA PHE A 34 -6.21 14.75 -2.33
C PHE A 34 -7.38 14.33 -3.23
N ILE A 35 -8.59 14.80 -2.92
CA ILE A 35 -9.79 14.53 -3.74
C ILE A 35 -9.66 15.17 -5.13
N ASN A 36 -9.14 16.40 -5.21
CA ASN A 36 -8.92 17.08 -6.49
C ASN A 36 -7.89 16.35 -7.37
N ASP A 37 -6.81 15.85 -6.76
CA ASP A 37 -5.78 15.08 -7.47
C ASP A 37 -6.35 13.75 -8.02
N ILE A 38 -7.18 13.02 -7.24
CA ILE A 38 -7.88 11.81 -7.70
C ILE A 38 -8.84 12.13 -8.85
N PHE A 39 -9.64 13.19 -8.71
CA PHE A 39 -10.57 13.63 -9.73
C PHE A 39 -9.84 13.99 -11.04
N ARG A 40 -8.69 14.67 -10.95
CA ARG A 40 -7.84 14.98 -12.09
C ARG A 40 -7.30 13.72 -12.78
N ILE A 41 -6.93 12.69 -12.01
CA ILE A 41 -6.48 11.40 -12.55
C ILE A 41 -7.62 10.69 -13.28
N MET A 42 -8.83 10.67 -12.72
CA MET A 42 -9.99 10.03 -13.36
C MET A 42 -10.41 10.70 -14.66
N CYS A 43 -10.42 12.03 -14.74
CA CYS A 43 -10.66 12.76 -15.99
C CYS A 43 -9.65 12.37 -17.10
N LYS A 44 -8.39 12.11 -16.73
CA LYS A 44 -7.36 11.63 -17.67
C LYS A 44 -7.62 10.20 -18.15
N ILE A 45 -8.05 9.31 -17.26
CA ILE A 45 -8.40 7.93 -17.61
C ILE A 45 -9.57 7.90 -18.61
N LEU A 46 -10.63 8.68 -18.36
CA LEU A 46 -11.76 8.79 -19.28
C LEU A 46 -11.36 9.34 -20.65
N SER A 47 -10.44 10.30 -20.68
CA SER A 47 -9.88 10.82 -21.93
C SER A 47 -9.13 9.73 -22.70
N ARG A 48 -8.40 8.84 -22.02
CA ARG A 48 -7.72 7.70 -22.66
C ARG A 48 -8.67 6.61 -23.14
N ILE A 49 -9.79 6.38 -22.44
CA ILE A 49 -10.86 5.50 -22.92
C ILE A 49 -11.45 6.05 -24.23
N LYS A 50 -11.56 7.38 -24.37
CA LYS A 50 -11.96 8.00 -25.65
C LYS A 50 -10.93 7.75 -26.75
N ILE A 51 -9.63 7.90 -26.46
CA ILE A 51 -8.55 7.61 -27.42
C ILE A 51 -8.61 6.14 -27.86
N LEU A 52 -8.83 5.21 -26.92
CA LEU A 52 -9.02 3.79 -27.22
C LEU A 52 -10.22 3.58 -28.15
N ALA A 53 -11.36 4.22 -27.88
CA ALA A 53 -12.56 4.14 -28.73
C ALA A 53 -12.30 4.66 -30.15
N ASP A 54 -11.61 5.79 -30.25
CA ASP A 54 -11.23 6.43 -31.50
C ASP A 54 -10.26 5.52 -32.29
N ALA A 55 -9.31 4.86 -31.61
CA ALA A 55 -8.37 3.91 -32.22
C ALA A 55 -9.04 2.61 -32.71
N GLU A 56 -10.10 2.16 -32.04
CA GLU A 56 -10.92 1.01 -32.47
C GLU A 56 -11.94 1.38 -33.55
N GLY A 57 -12.17 2.68 -33.80
CA GLY A 57 -13.24 3.15 -34.69
C GLY A 57 -14.64 2.84 -34.15
N VAL A 58 -14.81 2.70 -32.84
CA VAL A 58 -16.09 2.38 -32.20
C VAL A 58 -16.58 3.51 -31.31
N SER A 59 -17.89 3.60 -31.11
CA SER A 59 -18.47 4.56 -30.17
C SER A 59 -18.30 4.11 -28.71
N ILE A 60 -18.30 5.07 -27.77
CA ILE A 60 -18.30 4.78 -26.32
C ILE A 60 -19.45 3.85 -25.93
N GLY A 61 -20.64 4.01 -26.52
CA GLY A 61 -21.78 3.12 -26.26
C GLY A 61 -21.53 1.67 -26.72
N THR A 62 -20.66 1.47 -27.71
CA THR A 62 -20.23 0.12 -28.10
C THR A 62 -19.30 -0.47 -27.06
N ILE A 63 -18.36 0.31 -26.53
CA ILE A 63 -17.50 -0.12 -25.41
C ILE A 63 -18.35 -0.50 -24.20
N GLU A 64 -19.32 0.34 -23.81
CA GLU A 64 -20.25 0.07 -22.70
C GLU A 64 -20.94 -1.29 -22.89
N ARG A 65 -21.44 -1.58 -24.09
CA ARG A 65 -22.07 -2.87 -24.41
C ARG A 65 -21.08 -4.04 -24.35
N VAL A 66 -19.83 -3.86 -24.82
CA VAL A 66 -18.80 -4.91 -24.81
C VAL A 66 -18.44 -5.32 -23.38
N ILE A 67 -18.36 -4.36 -22.46
CA ILE A 67 -18.05 -4.59 -21.04
C ILE A 67 -19.30 -4.87 -20.19
N GLY A 68 -20.50 -4.86 -20.78
CA GLY A 68 -21.75 -5.10 -20.04
C GLY A 68 -22.17 -3.95 -19.12
N ALA A 69 -21.70 -2.73 -19.37
CA ALA A 69 -22.15 -1.53 -18.67
C ALA A 69 -23.50 -1.04 -19.21
N SER A 70 -24.30 -0.44 -18.32
CA SER A 70 -25.51 0.27 -18.73
C SER A 70 -25.18 1.43 -19.65
N ARG A 71 -26.10 1.73 -20.58
CA ARG A 71 -25.96 2.86 -21.51
C ARG A 71 -25.74 4.15 -20.75
N GLY A 72 -24.65 4.84 -21.07
CA GLY A 72 -24.29 6.13 -20.52
C GLY A 72 -23.44 6.08 -19.25
N VAL A 73 -23.01 4.91 -18.76
CA VAL A 73 -22.09 4.83 -17.61
C VAL A 73 -20.79 5.58 -17.89
N ILE A 74 -20.15 5.29 -19.03
CA ILE A 74 -18.89 5.94 -19.41
C ILE A 74 -19.19 7.28 -20.09
N SER A 75 -20.21 7.32 -20.95
CA SER A 75 -20.55 8.53 -21.71
C SER A 75 -20.91 9.71 -20.79
N LYS A 76 -21.71 9.45 -19.74
CA LYS A 76 -22.10 10.49 -18.77
C LYS A 76 -20.92 10.92 -17.92
N ALA A 77 -20.02 9.99 -17.56
CA ALA A 77 -18.81 10.31 -16.81
C ALA A 77 -17.89 11.23 -17.62
N ILE A 78 -17.73 10.97 -18.92
CA ILE A 78 -16.99 11.86 -19.84
C ILE A 78 -17.66 13.24 -19.92
N SER A 79 -18.97 13.32 -20.19
CA SER A 79 -19.67 14.60 -20.32
C SER A 79 -19.66 15.44 -19.04
N LYS A 80 -19.72 14.81 -17.87
CA LYS A 80 -19.77 15.49 -16.57
C LYS A 80 -18.41 15.62 -15.90
N GLY A 81 -17.37 15.00 -16.45
CA GLY A 81 -16.06 14.88 -15.83
C GLY A 81 -16.08 14.12 -14.50
N THR A 82 -17.02 13.20 -14.27
CA THR A 82 -17.08 12.41 -13.01
C THR A 82 -16.28 11.13 -13.14
N ASP A 83 -16.03 10.45 -12.02
CA ASP A 83 -15.35 9.15 -12.02
C ASP A 83 -16.22 8.01 -12.57
N ILE A 84 -15.58 6.88 -12.85
CA ILE A 84 -16.21 5.59 -13.11
C ILE A 84 -15.70 4.57 -12.11
N GLN A 85 -16.53 3.58 -11.79
CA GLN A 85 -16.12 2.48 -10.92
C GLN A 85 -14.98 1.67 -11.55
N SER A 86 -14.06 1.19 -10.70
CA SER A 86 -12.89 0.38 -11.08
C SER A 86 -13.24 -0.88 -11.87
N LYS A 87 -14.38 -1.52 -11.56
CA LYS A 87 -14.89 -2.68 -12.30
C LYS A 87 -14.96 -2.46 -13.80
N TRP A 88 -15.34 -1.26 -14.24
CA TRP A 88 -15.43 -0.97 -15.67
C TRP A 88 -14.05 -0.89 -16.31
N LEU A 89 -13.07 -0.39 -15.57
CA LEU A 89 -11.69 -0.29 -16.04
C LEU A 89 -11.04 -1.67 -16.17
N GLU A 90 -11.28 -2.55 -15.20
CA GLU A 90 -10.89 -3.96 -15.24
C GLU A 90 -11.44 -4.66 -16.49
N LEU A 91 -12.75 -4.55 -16.72
CA LEU A 91 -13.41 -5.18 -17.88
C LEU A 91 -12.94 -4.58 -19.22
N ILE A 92 -12.56 -3.29 -19.26
CA ILE A 92 -11.93 -2.71 -20.45
C ILE A 92 -10.58 -3.40 -20.71
N CYS A 93 -9.73 -3.56 -19.69
CA CYS A 93 -8.44 -4.24 -19.83
C CYS A 93 -8.59 -5.70 -20.30
N GLU A 94 -9.60 -6.43 -19.80
CA GLU A 94 -9.87 -7.80 -20.21
C GLU A 94 -10.37 -7.91 -21.66
N ARG A 95 -11.27 -7.00 -22.07
CA ARG A 95 -11.88 -7.02 -23.40
C ARG A 95 -10.99 -6.45 -24.49
N TYR A 96 -10.05 -5.59 -24.11
CA TYR A 96 -9.13 -4.91 -25.02
C TYR A 96 -7.67 -5.22 -24.65
N PRO A 97 -7.23 -6.49 -24.70
CA PRO A 97 -5.92 -6.92 -24.19
C PRO A 97 -4.74 -6.40 -25.01
N LYS A 98 -4.99 -5.87 -26.22
CA LYS A 98 -3.97 -5.24 -27.06
C LYS A 98 -3.52 -3.88 -26.52
N TYR A 99 -4.26 -3.26 -25.62
CA TYR A 99 -3.89 -2.00 -24.98
C TYR A 99 -3.17 -2.25 -23.67
N SER A 100 -2.20 -1.39 -23.35
CA SER A 100 -1.48 -1.46 -22.09
C SER A 100 -2.35 -0.95 -20.93
N PRO A 101 -2.60 -1.76 -19.89
CA PRO A 101 -3.29 -1.30 -18.68
C PRO A 101 -2.51 -0.17 -17.98
N LEU A 102 -1.18 -0.23 -18.03
CA LEU A 102 -0.30 0.81 -17.49
C LEU A 102 -0.58 2.14 -18.20
N TRP A 103 -0.54 2.17 -19.54
CA TRP A 103 -0.87 3.36 -20.31
C TRP A 103 -2.28 3.87 -20.01
N LEU A 104 -3.27 2.97 -19.89
CA LEU A 104 -4.65 3.38 -19.61
C LEU A 104 -4.79 4.06 -18.23
N LEU A 105 -4.05 3.57 -17.23
CA LEU A 105 -4.10 4.06 -15.84
C LEU A 105 -3.24 5.31 -15.61
N THR A 106 -2.00 5.31 -16.08
CA THR A 106 -1.02 6.35 -15.80
C THR A 106 -0.89 7.32 -16.98
N GLY A 107 -1.00 6.82 -18.21
CA GLY A 107 -0.66 7.53 -19.43
C GLY A 107 0.81 7.39 -19.82
N GLU A 108 1.55 6.54 -19.12
CA GLU A 108 2.97 6.28 -19.38
C GLU A 108 3.15 5.06 -20.27
N GLY A 109 4.20 5.08 -21.09
CA GLY A 109 4.53 4.01 -22.03
C GLY A 109 3.62 3.99 -23.26
N ASP A 110 3.75 2.91 -24.03
CA ASP A 110 3.02 2.75 -25.28
C ASP A 110 1.57 2.32 -25.08
N MET A 111 0.69 2.87 -25.92
CA MET A 111 -0.73 2.57 -25.90
C MET A 111 -1.00 1.10 -26.23
N LEU A 112 -0.33 0.58 -27.25
CA LEU A 112 -0.45 -0.81 -27.68
C LEU A 112 0.63 -1.63 -26.99
N ARG A 113 0.25 -2.79 -26.49
CA ARG A 113 1.24 -3.78 -26.07
C ARG A 113 1.93 -4.28 -27.32
N GLU A 114 3.25 -4.17 -27.38
CA GLU A 114 4.03 -4.90 -28.37
C GLU A 114 3.63 -6.37 -28.24
N SER A 115 3.11 -6.93 -29.33
CA SER A 115 2.82 -8.34 -29.44
C SER A 115 4.11 -9.09 -29.12
N ALA A 116 4.25 -9.61 -27.91
CA ALA A 116 5.27 -10.58 -27.57
C ALA A 116 5.01 -11.83 -28.40
N CYS A 117 5.54 -11.85 -29.61
CA CYS A 117 5.90 -13.08 -30.27
C CYS A 117 7.09 -13.65 -29.47
N GLY A 118 6.81 -14.67 -28.65
CA GLY A 118 7.81 -15.51 -27.99
C GLY A 118 8.27 -15.02 -26.61
N THR A 119 7.73 -15.61 -25.55
CA THR A 119 8.50 -16.54 -24.70
C THR A 119 7.58 -17.12 -23.62
N THR A 120 7.42 -18.42 -23.74
CA THR A 120 6.84 -19.38 -22.80
C THR A 120 7.61 -19.42 -21.47
N MET A 121 6.97 -20.00 -20.46
CA MET A 121 7.53 -20.58 -19.23
C MET A 121 7.55 -19.70 -17.96
N HIS A 122 6.44 -19.73 -17.22
CA HIS A 122 6.41 -20.47 -15.94
C HIS A 122 4.96 -20.74 -15.54
N GLN A 123 4.46 -21.93 -15.89
CA GLN A 123 3.40 -22.58 -15.13
C GLN A 123 4.08 -23.32 -13.98
N GLU A 124 3.60 -23.05 -12.76
CA GLU A 124 3.87 -23.83 -11.58
C GLU A 124 3.25 -25.24 -11.73
N SER A 125 4.07 -26.27 -11.52
CA SER A 125 3.62 -27.60 -11.10
C SER A 125 4.72 -28.28 -10.28
N HIS A 126 4.48 -28.45 -8.97
CA HIS A 126 5.16 -29.35 -8.02
C HIS A 126 4.96 -30.84 -8.43
N PRO A 127 5.67 -31.89 -7.90
CA PRO A 127 6.48 -31.97 -6.66
C PRO A 127 7.79 -32.84 -6.66
N GLU A 128 8.52 -32.77 -5.53
CA GLU A 128 9.50 -33.70 -4.88
C GLU A 128 10.20 -34.84 -5.68
N GLU A 129 11.54 -34.89 -5.63
CA GLU A 129 12.32 -35.89 -4.85
C GLU A 129 13.86 -35.71 -5.02
N ALA A 130 14.61 -36.25 -4.05
CA ALA A 130 15.98 -35.93 -3.65
C ALA A 130 17.12 -36.31 -4.61
N SER A 131 18.23 -35.54 -4.59
CA SER A 131 19.59 -36.08 -4.42
C SER A 131 20.63 -34.97 -4.16
N GLU A 132 21.36 -35.12 -3.07
CA GLU A 132 22.50 -34.27 -2.69
C GLU A 132 23.80 -34.73 -3.40
N LYS A 133 24.66 -33.75 -3.72
CA LYS A 133 26.13 -33.67 -3.47
C LYS A 133 26.95 -33.17 -4.66
N ASN A 134 27.47 -31.95 -4.44
CA ASN A 134 28.81 -31.44 -4.75
C ASN A 134 29.34 -31.52 -6.21
N ILE A 135 29.84 -30.41 -6.75
CA ILE A 135 31.25 -29.97 -6.62
C ILE A 135 31.42 -28.65 -7.39
N ALA A 136 31.94 -27.67 -6.66
CA ALA A 136 32.81 -26.56 -7.04
C ALA A 136 33.06 -26.23 -8.53
N GLY A 137 32.87 -24.95 -8.85
CA GLY A 137 33.76 -24.23 -9.73
C GLY A 137 33.11 -23.61 -10.97
N CYS A 138 32.68 -22.35 -10.88
CA CYS A 138 32.94 -21.41 -11.96
C CYS A 138 32.95 -19.97 -11.43
N THR A 139 34.14 -19.46 -11.19
CA THR A 139 34.43 -18.03 -11.14
C THR A 139 34.17 -17.46 -12.54
N GLN A 140 32.97 -16.93 -12.77
CA GLN A 140 32.74 -16.02 -13.90
C GLN A 140 32.87 -14.59 -13.39
N LYS A 141 34.09 -14.07 -13.57
CA LYS A 141 34.31 -12.63 -13.69
C LYS A 141 33.48 -12.14 -14.88
N PHE A 142 32.28 -11.65 -14.62
CA PHE A 142 31.56 -10.82 -15.58
C PHE A 142 31.78 -9.36 -15.17
N SER A 143 32.86 -8.79 -15.71
CA SER A 143 33.03 -7.35 -15.73
C SER A 143 32.12 -6.80 -16.82
N GLN A 144 30.97 -6.28 -16.41
CA GLN A 144 30.50 -4.95 -16.81
C GLN A 144 29.34 -4.57 -15.88
N GLN A 145 29.50 -3.42 -15.26
CA GLN A 145 28.65 -2.86 -14.22
C GLN A 145 27.21 -2.74 -14.71
N ASP A 146 26.36 -3.69 -14.35
CA ASP A 146 24.93 -3.46 -14.34
C ASP A 146 24.66 -2.43 -13.22
N PRO A 147 24.17 -1.22 -13.54
CA PRO A 147 23.86 -0.21 -12.53
C PRO A 147 22.89 -0.74 -11.47
N ASN A 148 22.06 -1.74 -11.80
CA ASN A 148 21.19 -2.40 -10.85
C ASN A 148 21.96 -3.31 -9.88
N ALA A 149 23.02 -3.99 -10.33
CA ALA A 149 23.82 -4.85 -9.46
C ALA A 149 24.58 -4.04 -8.39
N ILE A 150 25.12 -2.88 -8.77
CA ILE A 150 25.77 -1.94 -7.84
C ILE A 150 24.76 -1.41 -6.81
N LEU A 151 23.55 -1.06 -7.28
CA LEU A 151 22.51 -0.54 -6.40
C LEU A 151 22.02 -1.63 -5.43
N ILE A 152 21.87 -2.87 -5.91
CA ILE A 152 21.51 -4.03 -5.09
C ILE A 152 22.60 -4.31 -4.05
N GLU A 153 23.87 -4.34 -4.43
CA GLU A 153 24.99 -4.53 -3.49
C GLU A 153 24.96 -3.45 -2.39
N ARG A 154 24.82 -2.18 -2.78
CA ARG A 154 24.73 -1.04 -1.85
C ARG A 154 23.52 -1.13 -0.91
N PHE A 155 22.38 -1.58 -1.40
CA PHE A 155 21.22 -1.80 -0.53
C PHE A 155 21.46 -2.96 0.44
N MET A 156 22.07 -4.06 -0.03
CA MET A 156 22.38 -5.21 0.82
C MET A 156 23.38 -4.86 1.93
N THR A 157 24.41 -4.04 1.63
CA THR A 157 25.35 -3.57 2.65
C THR A 157 24.65 -2.67 3.68
N THR A 158 23.78 -1.76 3.22
CA THR A 158 23.02 -0.86 4.10
C THR A 158 22.07 -1.63 5.02
N ILE A 159 21.35 -2.63 4.49
CA ILE A 159 20.44 -3.48 5.26
C ILE A 159 21.19 -4.23 6.35
N ARG A 160 22.36 -4.79 6.03
CA ARG A 160 23.22 -5.49 6.99
C ARG A 160 23.69 -4.56 8.11
N GLU A 161 24.20 -3.38 7.76
CA GLU A 161 24.66 -2.39 8.75
C GLU A 161 23.54 -1.91 9.67
N GLN A 162 22.35 -1.68 9.12
CA GLN A 162 21.17 -1.33 9.90
C GLN A 162 20.75 -2.47 10.84
N ALA A 163 20.81 -3.73 10.40
CA ALA A 163 20.47 -4.88 11.23
C ALA A 163 21.43 -5.02 12.42
N GLU A 164 22.73 -4.80 12.22
CA GLU A 164 23.73 -4.80 13.30
C GLU A 164 23.48 -3.66 14.30
N GLU A 165 23.17 -2.46 13.82
CA GLU A 165 22.86 -1.32 14.69
C GLU A 165 21.57 -1.57 15.50
N ILE A 166 20.52 -2.09 14.87
CA ILE A 166 19.30 -2.50 15.56
C ILE A 166 19.61 -3.55 16.64
N GLY A 167 20.53 -4.48 16.38
CA GLY A 167 21.01 -5.45 17.37
C GLY A 167 21.65 -4.79 18.59
N ARG A 168 22.62 -3.88 18.37
CA ARG A 168 23.32 -3.15 19.45
C ARG A 168 22.36 -2.29 20.28
N LEU A 169 21.46 -1.57 19.61
CA LEU A 169 20.48 -0.72 20.28
C LEU A 169 19.51 -1.54 21.14
N LYS A 170 19.04 -2.69 20.64
CA LYS A 170 18.18 -3.60 21.41
C LYS A 170 18.89 -4.12 22.66
N GLU A 171 20.14 -4.55 22.55
CA GLU A 171 20.93 -5.00 23.70
C GLU A 171 21.12 -3.88 24.74
N ARG A 172 21.43 -2.67 24.29
CA ARG A 172 21.58 -1.52 25.18
C ARG A 172 20.29 -1.17 25.90
N ILE A 173 19.14 -1.23 25.22
CA ILE A 173 17.81 -1.04 25.84
C ILE A 173 17.58 -2.11 26.91
N THR A 174 17.84 -3.39 26.61
CA THR A 174 17.71 -4.47 27.59
C THR A 174 18.61 -4.28 28.82
N GLN A 175 19.84 -3.80 28.64
CA GLN A 175 20.73 -3.52 29.77
C GLN A 175 20.23 -2.35 30.62
N LEU A 176 19.79 -1.26 29.98
CA LEU A 176 19.23 -0.10 30.68
C LEU A 176 17.94 -0.44 31.43
N GLU A 177 17.09 -1.31 30.86
CA GLU A 177 15.90 -1.84 31.54
C GLU A 177 16.26 -2.71 32.75
N ARG A 178 17.38 -3.44 32.70
CA ARG A 178 17.87 -4.23 33.84
C ARG A 178 18.47 -3.34 34.93
N GLU A 179 19.29 -2.36 34.57
CA GLU A 179 19.90 -1.38 35.50
C GLU A 179 18.85 -0.52 36.21
N LYS A 180 17.74 -0.20 35.53
CA LYS A 180 16.61 0.53 36.12
C LYS A 180 15.79 -0.32 37.12
N ASN A 181 15.90 -1.64 37.06
CA ASN A 181 15.16 -2.59 37.90
C ASN A 181 16.01 -3.18 39.05
N GLU A 182 17.25 -2.73 39.27
CA GLU A 182 18.01 -3.05 40.48
C GLU A 182 17.49 -2.20 41.66
N PRO A 183 16.93 -2.82 42.72
CA PRO A 183 16.57 -2.10 43.92
C PRO A 183 17.85 -1.67 44.66
N THR A 184 17.86 -0.44 45.13
CA THR A 184 18.86 0.13 46.02
C THR A 184 19.05 -0.76 47.27
N VAL A 185 19.95 -1.74 47.21
CA VAL A 185 20.45 -2.46 48.39
C VAL A 185 21.78 -1.82 48.78
N SER A 186 21.71 -0.73 49.54
CA SER A 186 22.86 -0.18 50.25
C SER A 186 22.78 -0.56 51.72
N CYS A 187 23.82 -1.25 52.16
CA CYS A 187 24.05 -1.83 53.47
C CYS A 187 23.87 -0.85 54.64
N GLN A 188 23.21 -1.31 55.70
CA GLN A 188 23.59 -0.96 57.07
C GLN A 188 23.68 -2.25 57.90
N THR A 189 24.90 -2.74 58.04
CA THR A 189 25.29 -3.72 59.06
C THR A 189 25.81 -2.92 60.25
N ALA A 190 25.05 -2.83 61.34
CA ALA A 190 25.52 -2.26 62.60
C ALA A 190 26.18 -3.36 63.43
N PRO A 191 27.36 -3.13 64.04
CA PRO A 191 28.04 -4.14 64.83
C PRO A 191 27.40 -4.27 66.21
N ARG A 192 27.31 -5.54 66.63
CA ARG A 192 26.91 -6.00 67.95
C ARG A 192 28.06 -5.72 68.92
N GLU A 193 27.90 -4.73 69.78
CA GLU A 193 28.73 -4.57 70.99
C GLU A 193 27.93 -5.00 72.22
N LEU A 194 28.61 -5.80 73.04
CA LEU A 194 28.13 -6.50 74.22
C LEU A 194 28.54 -5.70 75.47
N SER A 195 27.78 -5.86 76.58
CA SER A 195 28.20 -5.60 77.98
C SER A 195 28.21 -4.12 78.43
N THR A 196 27.78 -3.69 79.63
CA THR A 196 27.50 -4.31 80.94
C THR A 196 26.61 -3.40 81.81
N SER A 197 25.74 -4.00 82.62
CA SER A 197 25.46 -3.74 84.05
C SER A 197 25.62 -2.31 84.62
N GLN A 198 24.55 -1.76 85.22
CA GLN A 198 24.57 -1.46 86.66
C GLN A 198 23.16 -1.36 87.25
N VAL A 199 23.03 -1.96 88.43
CA VAL A 199 21.91 -1.97 89.37
C VAL A 199 22.03 -0.73 90.26
N ASP A 200 20.95 0.03 90.40
CA ASP A 200 20.32 0.48 91.66
C ASP A 200 19.07 1.33 91.37
#